data_AF-A0A266LTX6-F1
#
_entry.id   AF-A0A266LTX6-F1
#
_cell.length_a   1.000
_cell.length_b   1.000
_cell.length_c   1.000
_cell.angle_alpha   90.00
_cell.angle_beta   90.00
_cell.angle_gamma   90.00
#
_symmetry.space_group_name_H-M   'P 1'
#
loop_
_entity.id
_entity.type
_entity.pdbx_description
1 polymer ?
#
loop_
_entity_poly.entity_id
_entity_poly.type
_entity_poly.pdbx_seq_one_letter_code
_entity_poly.pdbx_strand_id
1 'polypeptide(L)'
;MSINFEKALGTSERALFYRSQRAEILSNNIANADTPNFKARDMDFSTVLASQNRENLANTFSLKTPNVKHIAGKDSASDIYGSGLLYSTPVQPAIDQNTVDQQVEVAKYTENGIRFDAAFTRLNGAFKGLLKALRGD
;
A
#
# COMPACT_ATOMS: atom_id res chain seq x y z
N MET A 1 -16.86 26.53 -12.22
CA MET A 1 -16.89 25.17 -11.65
C MET A 1 -15.57 24.49 -11.98
N SER A 2 -14.67 24.30 -11.01
CA SER A 2 -13.43 23.55 -11.23
C SER A 2 -13.72 22.06 -11.11
N ILE A 3 -13.34 21.28 -12.13
CA ILE A 3 -13.41 19.82 -12.08
C ILE A 3 -12.30 19.36 -11.12
N ASN A 4 -12.67 18.89 -9.93
CA ASN A 4 -11.71 18.36 -8.96
C ASN A 4 -11.42 16.89 -9.31
N PHE A 5 -10.40 16.67 -10.14
CA PHE A 5 -9.99 15.35 -10.63
C PHE A 5 -9.63 14.38 -9.49
N GLU A 6 -9.01 14.84 -8.41
CA GLU A 6 -8.75 14.00 -7.23
C GLU A 6 -10.04 13.43 -6.61
N LYS A 7 -11.11 14.22 -6.56
CA LYS A 7 -12.40 13.77 -6.01
C LYS A 7 -13.12 12.81 -6.97
N ALA A 8 -12.94 12.99 -8.28
CA ALA A 8 -13.56 12.17 -9.31
C ALA A 8 -12.84 10.82 -9.53
N LEU A 9 -11.51 10.80 -9.42
CA LEU A 9 -10.68 9.60 -9.50
C LEU A 9 -10.62 8.85 -8.15
N GLY A 10 -10.84 9.57 -7.05
CA GLY A 10 -10.99 9.03 -5.71
C GLY A 10 -9.77 8.25 -5.22
N THR A 11 -9.99 7.27 -4.35
CA THR A 11 -8.94 6.41 -3.79
C THR A 11 -8.41 5.34 -4.76
N SER A 12 -8.93 5.28 -5.99
CA SER A 12 -8.63 4.19 -6.94
C SER A 12 -7.21 4.26 -7.49
N GLU A 13 -6.69 5.47 -7.75
CA GLU A 13 -5.32 5.70 -8.19
C GLU A 13 -4.31 5.25 -7.12
N ARG A 14 -4.49 5.73 -5.88
CA ARG A 14 -3.65 5.34 -4.74
C ARG A 14 -3.75 3.84 -4.46
N ALA A 15 -4.95 3.27 -4.60
CA ALA A 15 -5.13 1.82 -4.47
C ALA A 15 -4.31 1.02 -5.50
N LEU A 16 -4.22 1.48 -6.76
CA LEU A 16 -3.36 0.83 -7.76
C LEU A 16 -1.89 0.94 -7.39
N PHE A 17 -1.44 2.11 -6.95
CA PHE A 17 -0.05 2.33 -6.55
C PHE A 17 0.38 1.46 -5.35
N TYR A 18 -0.46 1.31 -4.34
CA TYR A 18 -0.15 0.41 -3.22
C TYR A 18 -0.22 -1.07 -3.61
N ARG A 19 -1.08 -1.43 -4.58
CA ARG A 19 -1.12 -2.79 -5.10
C ARG A 19 0.11 -3.15 -5.92
N SER A 20 0.67 -2.22 -6.69
CA SER A 20 1.94 -2.45 -7.37
C SER A 20 3.09 -2.62 -6.38
N GLN A 21 3.15 -1.81 -5.33
CA GLN A 21 4.13 -1.99 -4.25
C GLN A 21 3.97 -3.35 -3.55
N ARG A 22 2.73 -3.77 -3.23
CA ARG A 22 2.49 -5.09 -2.65
C ARG A 22 2.98 -6.21 -3.57
N ALA A 23 2.76 -6.09 -4.87
CA ALA A 23 3.23 -7.07 -5.84
C ALA A 23 4.76 -7.20 -5.84
N GLU A 24 5.48 -6.08 -5.73
CA GLU A 24 6.94 -6.06 -5.61
C GLU A 24 7.43 -6.77 -4.35
N ILE A 25 6.79 -6.51 -3.21
CA ILE A 25 7.14 -7.14 -1.92
C ILE A 25 6.87 -8.65 -1.97
N LEU A 26 5.70 -9.07 -2.44
CA LEU A 26 5.35 -10.48 -2.58
C LEU A 26 6.28 -11.18 -3.57
N SER A 27 6.64 -10.53 -4.67
CA SER A 27 7.61 -11.07 -5.63
C SER A 27 9.00 -11.23 -5.00
N ASN A 28 9.42 -10.29 -4.14
CA ASN A 28 10.68 -10.39 -3.41
C ASN A 28 10.66 -11.57 -2.41
N ASN A 29 9.54 -11.78 -1.71
CA ASN A 29 9.38 -12.93 -0.83
C ASN A 29 9.47 -14.25 -1.61
N ILE A 30 8.75 -14.37 -2.75
CA ILE A 30 8.75 -15.57 -3.59
C ILE A 30 10.16 -15.87 -4.12
N ALA A 31 10.88 -14.85 -4.59
CA ALA A 31 12.25 -15.03 -5.09
C ALA A 31 13.22 -15.51 -4.01
N ASN A 32 12.98 -15.12 -2.76
CA ASN A 32 13.81 -15.47 -1.61
C ASN A 32 13.25 -16.67 -0.80
N ALA A 33 12.29 -17.42 -1.36
CA ALA A 33 11.70 -18.59 -0.71
C ALA A 33 12.71 -19.71 -0.40
N ASP A 34 13.81 -19.80 -1.13
CA ASP A 34 14.87 -20.79 -0.91
C ASP A 34 16.12 -20.17 -0.24
N THR A 35 16.00 -18.96 0.33
CA THR A 35 17.12 -18.29 1.00
C THR A 35 17.06 -18.52 2.52
N PRO A 36 18.11 -19.11 3.12
CA PRO A 36 18.15 -19.33 4.57
C PRO A 36 18.03 -18.03 5.37
N ASN A 37 17.40 -18.08 6.54
CA ASN A 37 17.18 -16.94 7.46
C ASN A 37 16.31 -15.79 6.93
N PHE A 38 15.65 -15.92 5.77
CA PHE A 38 14.85 -14.83 5.21
C PHE A 38 13.53 -14.59 5.96
N LYS A 39 13.17 -13.29 6.08
CA LYS A 39 11.98 -12.84 6.80
C LYS A 39 10.97 -12.21 5.85
N ALA A 40 9.84 -12.90 5.64
CA ALA A 40 8.75 -12.42 4.78
C ALA A 40 8.17 -11.10 5.31
N ARG A 41 7.94 -10.16 4.40
CA ARG A 41 7.30 -8.87 4.68
C ARG A 41 5.99 -8.79 3.91
N ASP A 42 4.96 -8.17 4.48
CA ASP A 42 3.74 -7.84 3.74
C ASP A 42 3.28 -6.44 4.15
N MET A 43 2.40 -5.86 3.33
CA MET A 43 1.70 -4.62 3.65
C MET A 43 0.22 -4.91 3.85
N ASP A 44 -0.33 -4.42 4.96
CA ASP A 44 -1.77 -4.44 5.15
C ASP A 44 -2.41 -3.28 4.36
N PHE A 45 -2.96 -3.62 3.19
CA PHE A 45 -3.61 -2.66 2.30
C PHE A 45 -4.73 -1.87 2.99
N SER A 46 -5.47 -2.50 3.92
CA SER A 46 -6.62 -1.86 4.57
C SER A 46 -6.19 -0.74 5.51
N THR A 47 -5.10 -0.95 6.26
CA THR A 47 -4.54 0.03 7.18
C THR A 47 -3.83 1.16 6.43
N VAL A 48 -3.13 0.85 5.33
CA VAL A 48 -2.47 1.85 4.47
C VAL A 48 -3.49 2.75 3.75
N LEU A 49 -4.58 2.19 3.25
CA LEU A 49 -5.63 3.00 2.62
C LEU A 49 -6.40 3.83 3.65
N ALA A 50 -6.62 3.28 4.85
CA ALA A 50 -7.23 4.00 5.96
C ALA A 50 -6.33 5.11 6.53
N SER A 51 -5.01 4.92 6.59
CA SER A 51 -4.08 5.97 7.04
C SER A 51 -4.03 7.14 6.07
N GLN A 52 -4.11 6.90 4.76
CA GLN A 52 -4.17 7.95 3.74
C GLN A 52 -5.47 8.75 3.75
N ASN A 53 -6.61 8.11 4.03
CA ASN A 53 -7.86 8.84 4.30
C ASN A 53 -7.77 9.65 5.59
N ARG A 54 -7.01 9.17 6.59
CA ARG A 54 -6.81 9.85 7.88
C ARG A 54 -5.72 10.92 7.85
N GLU A 55 -4.74 10.91 6.97
CA GLU A 55 -3.75 12.01 6.85
C GLU A 55 -4.44 13.35 6.53
N ASN A 56 -5.53 13.31 5.77
CA ASN A 56 -6.39 14.50 5.56
C ASN A 56 -7.07 14.99 6.85
N LEU A 57 -7.14 14.16 7.90
CA LEU A 57 -7.67 14.47 9.24
C LEU A 57 -6.56 14.67 10.30
N ALA A 58 -5.34 14.19 10.05
CA ALA A 58 -4.25 14.04 11.02
C ALA A 58 -3.48 15.34 11.33
N ASN A 59 -3.84 16.47 10.71
CA ASN A 59 -3.35 17.79 11.12
C ASN A 59 -3.84 18.22 12.53
N THR A 60 -4.53 17.35 13.27
CA THR A 60 -5.07 17.63 14.61
C THR A 60 -4.12 17.30 15.77
N PHE A 61 -2.99 16.61 15.56
CA PHE A 61 -2.04 16.30 16.64
C PHE A 61 -0.59 16.66 16.28
N SER A 62 -0.29 17.96 16.32
CA SER A 62 1.09 18.46 16.24
C SER A 62 1.70 18.52 17.64
N LEU A 63 2.82 17.82 17.86
CA LEU A 63 3.56 17.93 19.12
C LEU A 63 4.09 19.36 19.27
N LYS A 64 3.71 20.03 20.35
CA LYS A 64 4.32 21.32 20.71
C LYS A 64 5.76 21.06 21.16
N THR A 65 6.72 21.55 20.40
CA THR A 65 8.15 21.55 20.76
C THR A 65 8.53 22.90 21.37
N PRO A 66 8.52 23.05 22.71
CA PRO A 66 8.78 24.34 23.36
C PRO A 66 10.26 24.77 23.31
N ASN A 67 11.18 23.87 22.95
CA ASN A 67 12.61 24.14 22.89
C ASN A 67 13.16 23.73 21.52
N VAL A 68 14.01 24.59 20.94
CA VAL A 68 14.70 24.39 19.66
C VAL A 68 15.60 23.15 19.64
N LYS A 69 16.02 22.63 20.80
CA LYS A 69 16.79 21.38 20.91
C LYS A 69 15.94 20.11 20.89
N HIS A 70 14.61 20.22 20.87
CA HIS A 70 13.75 19.04 20.77
C HIS A 70 13.70 18.54 19.33
N ILE A 71 13.77 17.22 19.16
CA ILE A 71 13.61 16.58 17.86
C ILE A 71 12.16 16.82 17.41
N ALA A 72 11.99 17.53 16.29
CA ALA A 72 10.69 17.66 15.67
C ALA A 72 10.25 16.28 15.18
N GLY A 73 9.11 15.78 15.68
CA GLY A 73 8.56 14.46 15.33
C GLY A 73 8.01 14.36 13.90
N LYS A 74 8.63 15.05 12.94
CA LYS A 74 8.20 15.10 11.54
C LYS A 74 8.87 14.09 10.64
N ASP A 75 10.03 13.56 11.02
CA ASP A 75 10.76 12.58 10.22
C ASP A 75 10.88 11.26 10.98
N SER A 76 9.78 10.51 11.04
CA SER A 76 9.91 9.09 11.32
C SER A 76 10.46 8.43 10.06
N ALA A 77 11.66 7.86 10.14
CA ALA A 77 12.35 7.14 9.05
C ALA A 77 11.53 5.95 8.46
N SER A 78 10.31 5.71 8.96
CA SER A 78 9.30 4.81 8.41
C SER A 78 8.63 5.32 7.13
N ASP A 79 8.78 6.59 6.76
CA ASP A 79 8.01 7.17 5.64
C ASP A 79 8.53 6.80 4.25
N ILE A 80 9.78 6.34 4.11
CA ILE A 80 10.32 5.95 2.80
C ILE A 80 9.71 4.63 2.28
N TYR A 81 9.33 3.72 3.18
CA TYR A 81 8.67 2.46 2.82
C TYR A 81 7.26 2.30 3.41
N GLY A 82 6.73 3.39 3.96
CA GLY A 82 5.44 3.41 4.63
C GLY A 82 5.47 2.68 5.98
N SER A 83 4.85 3.31 6.96
CA SER A 83 4.43 2.78 8.27
C SER A 83 3.60 1.46 8.22
N GLY A 84 3.53 0.77 7.08
CA GLY A 84 2.68 -0.40 6.83
C GLY A 84 3.40 -1.70 6.50
N LEU A 85 4.74 -1.72 6.37
CA LEU A 85 5.47 -2.98 6.14
C LEU A 85 5.65 -3.74 7.45
N LEU A 86 4.84 -4.78 7.62
CA LEU A 86 4.84 -5.66 8.76
C LEU A 86 5.59 -6.95 8.39
N TYR A 87 6.31 -7.53 9.35
CA TYR A 87 6.80 -8.89 9.19
C TYR A 87 5.61 -9.86 9.22
N SER A 88 5.57 -10.80 8.29
CA SER A 88 4.52 -11.81 8.23
C SER A 88 4.71 -12.84 9.35
N THR A 89 3.63 -13.25 10.00
CA THR A 89 3.65 -14.36 10.96
C THR A 89 3.67 -15.69 10.20
N PRO A 90 4.74 -16.49 10.28
CA PRO A 90 4.83 -17.75 9.54
C PRO A 90 3.85 -18.77 10.12
N VAL A 91 3.11 -19.43 9.23
CA VAL A 91 2.19 -20.53 9.59
C VAL A 91 2.97 -21.84 9.76
N GLN A 92 4.04 -22.02 8.97
CA GLN A 92 4.96 -23.14 9.05
C GLN A 92 6.40 -22.63 8.95
N PRO A 93 7.13 -22.49 10.08
CA PRO A 93 8.53 -22.10 10.05
C PRO A 93 9.37 -23.25 9.46
N ALA A 94 10.21 -22.92 8.49
CA ALA A 94 11.15 -23.87 7.91
C ALA A 94 12.33 -24.13 8.86
N ILE A 95 12.97 -25.30 8.70
CA ILE A 95 14.10 -25.73 9.55
C ILE A 95 15.32 -24.81 9.42
N ASP A 96 15.42 -24.08 8.32
CA ASP A 96 16.47 -23.12 7.97
C ASP A 96 16.21 -21.68 8.47
N GLN A 97 15.21 -21.52 9.36
CA GLN A 97 14.73 -20.24 9.88
C GLN A 97 14.15 -19.29 8.82
N ASN A 98 13.84 -19.79 7.62
CA ASN A 98 13.03 -19.06 6.67
C ASN A 98 11.56 -19.02 7.14
N THR A 99 10.92 -17.88 6.93
CA THR A 99 9.51 -17.62 7.27
C THR A 99 8.62 -17.48 6.05
N VAL A 100 9.20 -17.56 4.84
CA VAL A 100 8.47 -17.57 3.58
C VAL A 100 7.87 -18.95 3.36
N ASP A 101 6.58 -18.97 3.06
CA ASP A 101 5.89 -20.12 2.49
C ASP A 101 5.58 -19.81 1.03
N GLN A 102 6.25 -20.51 0.11
CA GLN A 102 6.13 -20.25 -1.33
C GLN A 102 4.69 -20.38 -1.83
N GLN A 103 3.93 -21.36 -1.34
CA GLN A 103 2.56 -21.60 -1.82
C GLN A 103 1.63 -20.49 -1.35
N VAL A 104 1.78 -20.06 -0.10
CA VAL A 104 1.01 -18.95 0.48
C VAL A 104 1.37 -17.62 -0.18
N GLU A 105 2.65 -17.34 -0.44
CA GLU A 105 3.07 -16.10 -1.09
C GLU A 105 2.61 -16.03 -2.56
N VAL A 106 2.62 -17.15 -3.29
CA VAL A 106 2.04 -17.23 -4.65
C VAL A 106 0.52 -17.00 -4.61
N ALA A 107 -0.19 -17.56 -3.63
CA ALA A 107 -1.63 -17.32 -3.45
C ALA A 107 -1.92 -15.84 -3.17
N LYS A 108 -1.14 -15.19 -2.29
CA LYS A 108 -1.27 -13.74 -2.03
C LYS A 108 -0.96 -12.90 -3.28
N TYR A 109 0.05 -13.27 -4.06
CA TYR A 109 0.43 -12.57 -5.28
C TYR A 109 -0.69 -12.63 -6.32
N THR A 110 -1.27 -13.81 -6.53
CA THR A 110 -2.41 -14.00 -7.45
C THR A 110 -3.65 -13.24 -6.97
N GLU A 111 -3.96 -13.26 -5.67
CA GLU A 111 -5.05 -12.45 -5.11
C GLU A 111 -4.81 -10.96 -5.39
N ASN A 112 -3.60 -10.46 -5.15
CA ASN A 112 -3.27 -9.06 -5.40
C ASN A 112 -3.43 -8.68 -6.88
N GLY A 113 -3.07 -9.58 -7.80
CA GLY A 113 -3.31 -9.41 -9.24
C GLY A 113 -4.78 -9.22 -9.59
N ILE A 114 -5.66 -10.11 -9.11
CA ILE A 114 -7.12 -10.01 -9.33
C ILE A 114 -7.65 -8.66 -8.80
N ARG A 115 -7.17 -8.24 -7.63
CA ARG A 115 -7.60 -6.98 -7.02
C ARG A 115 -7.06 -5.75 -7.77
N PHE A 116 -5.88 -5.85 -8.36
CA PHE A 116 -5.30 -4.80 -9.22
C PHE A 116 -6.15 -4.62 -10.48
N ASP A 117 -6.50 -5.70 -11.16
CA ASP A 117 -7.33 -5.66 -12.38
C ASP A 117 -8.72 -5.07 -12.11
N ALA A 118 -9.32 -5.42 -10.96
CA ALA A 118 -10.59 -4.85 -10.52
C ALA A 118 -10.48 -3.34 -10.25
N ALA A 119 -9.39 -2.89 -9.60
CA ALA A 119 -9.14 -1.47 -9.36
C ALA A 119 -8.89 -0.71 -10.67
N PHE A 120 -8.15 -1.31 -11.61
CA PHE A 120 -7.86 -0.73 -12.92
C PHE A 120 -9.13 -0.56 -13.76
N THR A 121 -9.99 -1.59 -13.78
CA THR A 121 -11.28 -1.52 -14.48
C THR A 121 -12.16 -0.40 -13.94
N ARG A 122 -12.21 -0.22 -12.61
CA ARG A 122 -12.93 0.90 -11.99
C ARG A 122 -12.36 2.25 -12.42
N LEU A 123 -11.03 2.41 -12.36
CA LEU A 123 -10.36 3.64 -12.75
C LEU A 123 -10.64 3.99 -14.23
N ASN A 124 -10.53 3.01 -15.12
CA ASN A 124 -10.84 3.18 -16.54
C ASN A 124 -12.30 3.59 -16.77
N GLY A 125 -13.25 3.00 -16.02
CA GLY A 125 -14.65 3.41 -16.03
C GLY A 125 -14.86 4.86 -15.61
N ALA A 126 -14.18 5.31 -14.55
CA ALA A 126 -14.24 6.69 -14.08
C ALA A 126 -13.69 7.68 -15.12
N PHE A 127 -12.57 7.36 -15.77
CA PHE A 127 -12.03 8.16 -16.87
C PHE A 127 -12.98 8.26 -18.05
N LYS A 128 -13.57 7.14 -18.49
CA LYS A 128 -14.59 7.14 -19.56
C LYS A 128 -15.80 8.00 -19.19
N GLY A 129 -16.25 7.94 -17.93
CA GLY A 129 -17.33 8.79 -17.42
C GLY A 129 -17.00 10.28 -17.46
N LEU A 130 -15.79 10.66 -17.03
CA LEU A 130 -15.30 12.04 -17.11
C LEU A 130 -15.20 12.54 -18.56
N LEU A 131 -14.63 11.72 -19.45
CA LEU A 131 -14.55 12.02 -20.88
C LEU A 131 -15.93 12.24 -21.50
N LYS A 132 -16.89 11.38 -21.16
CA LYS A 132 -18.29 11.51 -21.62
C LYS A 132 -18.92 12.82 -21.11
N ALA A 133 -18.79 13.12 -19.82
CA ALA A 133 -19.31 14.35 -19.22
C ALA A 133 -18.68 15.62 -19.81
N LEU A 134 -17.39 15.56 -20.18
CA LEU A 134 -16.67 16.69 -20.79
C LEU A 134 -17.03 16.88 -22.27
N ARG A 135 -17.40 15.79 -22.96
CA ARG A 135 -17.85 15.81 -24.36
C ARG A 135 -19.32 16.23 -24.51
N GLY A 136 -20.14 16.03 -23.47
CA GLY A 136 -21.54 16.43 -23.44
C GLY A 136 -22.54 15.39 -23.96
N ASP A 137 -22.12 14.13 -24.06
CA ASP A 137 -22.98 12.97 -24.42
C ASP A 137 -23.59 12.28 -23.18
#